data_AF-A0A1Q5QYD1-F1
#
_entry.id   AF-A0A1Q5QYD1-F1
#
_cell.length_a   1.000
_cell.length_b   1.000
_cell.length_c   1.000
_cell.angle_alpha   90.00
_cell.angle_beta   90.00
_cell.angle_gamma   90.00
#
_symmetry.space_group_name_H-M   'P 1'
#
loop_
_entity.id
_entity.type
_entity.pdbx_description
1 polymer ?
#
loop_
_entity_poly.entity_id
_entity_poly.type
_entity_poly.pdbx_seq_one_letter_code
_entity_poly.pdbx_strand_id
1 'polypeptide(L)'
;GAVSLAAALALPLTLPSGEGFPYRDLILFVAFGVIFVTLVGLGLGLPPVVRWLGLARDGRSEHIAEHEQEITARREALNAALKSLDAITDDRELSDEVVKLLRSRHEIRINQLPDVLDPDKHDVSATGTELTRELISSERKFIHMLLRDGKITDETRRRIERDLDLEEASLSNREYRKIPL
;
A
#
# COMPACT_ATOMS: atom_id res chain seq x y z
N GLY A 1 33.57 5.42 -14.50
CA GLY A 1 34.12 4.69 -13.34
C GLY A 1 34.84 3.42 -13.78
N ALA A 2 34.09 2.35 -14.07
CA ALA A 2 34.66 1.02 -14.36
C ALA A 2 35.69 1.01 -15.53
N VAL A 3 35.39 1.70 -16.63
CA VAL A 3 36.30 1.77 -17.80
C VAL A 3 37.61 2.49 -17.45
N SER A 4 37.56 3.57 -16.68
CA SER A 4 38.75 4.32 -16.25
C SER A 4 39.64 3.52 -15.29
N LEU A 5 39.04 2.76 -14.37
CA LEU A 5 39.77 1.88 -13.47
C LEU A 5 40.40 0.69 -14.22
N ALA A 6 39.67 0.10 -15.17
CA ALA A 6 40.18 -0.96 -16.03
C ALA A 6 41.40 -0.49 -16.85
N ALA A 7 41.34 0.71 -17.43
CA ALA A 7 42.46 1.30 -18.15
C ALA A 7 43.68 1.56 -17.25
N ALA A 8 43.46 2.03 -16.01
CA ALA A 8 44.55 2.27 -15.06
C ALA A 8 45.19 0.95 -14.56
N LEU A 9 44.40 -0.10 -14.34
CA LEU A 9 44.88 -1.42 -13.94
C LEU A 9 45.60 -2.16 -15.07
N ALA A 10 45.23 -1.88 -16.32
CA ALA A 10 45.88 -2.43 -17.51
C ALA A 10 47.30 -1.89 -17.74
N LEU A 11 47.74 -0.87 -16.98
CA LEU A 11 49.12 -0.39 -17.04
C LEU A 11 50.08 -1.50 -16.59
N PRO A 12 51.11 -1.82 -17.41
CA PRO A 12 52.05 -2.89 -17.12
C PRO A 12 52.83 -2.58 -15.85
N LEU A 13 53.27 -3.64 -15.15
CA LEU A 13 54.07 -3.49 -13.93
C LEU A 13 55.49 -3.00 -14.23
N THR A 14 56.03 -3.41 -15.37
CA THR A 14 57.41 -3.12 -15.79
C THR A 14 57.46 -2.72 -17.26
N LEU A 15 58.47 -1.94 -17.63
CA LEU A 15 58.81 -1.63 -19.01
C LEU A 15 59.51 -2.83 -19.67
N PRO A 16 59.61 -2.86 -21.01
CA PRO A 16 60.43 -3.84 -21.74
C PRO A 16 61.92 -3.82 -21.32
N SER A 17 62.40 -2.71 -20.73
CA SER A 17 63.74 -2.56 -20.16
C SER A 17 63.93 -3.25 -18.80
N GLY A 18 62.86 -3.79 -18.20
CA GLY A 18 62.88 -4.41 -16.87
C GLY A 18 62.70 -3.43 -15.70
N GLU A 19 62.71 -2.12 -15.96
CA GLU A 19 62.42 -1.10 -14.95
C GLU A 19 60.92 -1.02 -14.62
N GLY A 20 60.57 -0.58 -13.41
CA GLY A 20 59.17 -0.40 -13.00
C GLY A 20 58.47 0.69 -13.81
N PHE A 21 57.16 0.50 -14.06
CA PHE A 21 56.38 1.52 -14.79
C PHE A 21 56.31 2.84 -14.01
N PRO A 22 56.75 3.96 -14.60
CA PRO A 22 56.87 5.21 -13.87
C PRO A 22 55.50 5.72 -13.44
N TYR A 23 55.40 6.15 -12.18
CA TYR A 23 54.20 6.78 -11.62
C TYR A 23 52.91 5.94 -11.68
N ARG A 24 53.00 4.62 -11.85
CA ARG A 24 51.81 3.72 -11.93
C ARG A 24 50.88 3.89 -10.73
N ASP A 25 51.44 3.90 -9.53
CA ASP A 25 50.67 4.00 -8.29
C ASP A 25 50.01 5.38 -8.14
N LEU A 26 50.66 6.44 -8.65
CA LEU A 26 50.09 7.77 -8.71
C LEU A 26 48.88 7.81 -9.66
N ILE A 27 48.97 7.17 -10.83
CA ILE A 27 47.87 7.08 -11.79
C ILE A 27 46.69 6.33 -11.18
N LEU A 28 46.95 5.20 -10.51
CA LEU A 28 45.91 4.43 -9.81
C LEU A 28 45.25 5.24 -8.69
N PHE A 29 46.06 5.95 -7.90
CA PHE A 29 45.58 6.80 -6.82
C PHE A 29 44.65 7.91 -7.34
N VAL A 30 45.06 8.62 -8.39
CA VAL A 30 44.24 9.67 -9.00
C VAL A 30 42.98 9.10 -9.64
N ALA A 31 43.07 7.99 -10.37
CA ALA A 31 41.91 7.34 -10.98
C ALA A 31 40.88 6.92 -9.92
N PHE A 32 41.33 6.29 -8.84
CA PHE A 32 40.47 5.92 -7.73
C PHE A 32 39.87 7.15 -7.03
N GLY A 33 40.68 8.18 -6.78
CA GLY A 33 40.24 9.44 -6.18
C GLY A 33 39.14 10.14 -7.00
N VAL A 34 39.31 10.24 -8.31
CA VAL A 34 38.30 10.81 -9.21
C VAL A 34 37.02 9.97 -9.20
N ILE A 35 37.12 8.65 -9.22
CA ILE A 35 35.94 7.76 -9.14
C ILE A 35 35.23 7.95 -7.80
N PHE A 36 35.96 7.98 -6.70
CA PHE A 36 35.39 8.17 -5.37
C PHE A 36 34.69 9.52 -5.25
N VAL A 37 35.35 10.61 -5.65
CA VAL A 37 34.77 11.97 -5.61
C VAL A 37 33.54 12.07 -6.51
N THR A 38 33.54 11.45 -7.69
CA THR A 38 32.37 11.49 -8.58
C THR A 38 31.22 10.66 -8.03
N LEU A 39 31.47 9.45 -7.51
CA LEU A 39 30.41 8.62 -6.94
C LEU A 39 29.83 9.23 -5.65
N VAL A 40 30.68 9.70 -4.74
CA VAL A 40 30.27 10.28 -3.47
C VAL A 40 29.68 11.67 -3.68
N GLY A 41 30.34 12.50 -4.49
CA GLY A 41 29.89 13.85 -4.79
C GLY A 41 28.56 13.88 -5.55
N LEU A 42 28.42 13.11 -6.63
CA LEU A 42 27.16 13.03 -7.37
C LEU A 42 26.10 12.24 -6.59
N GLY A 43 26.47 11.15 -5.93
CA GLY A 43 25.55 10.33 -5.15
C GLY A 43 24.92 11.09 -4.00
N LEU A 44 25.71 11.89 -3.26
CA LEU A 44 25.20 12.73 -2.17
C LEU A 44 24.61 14.06 -2.65
N GLY A 45 24.99 14.53 -3.85
CA GLY A 45 24.48 15.76 -4.45
C GLY A 45 23.11 15.63 -5.12
N LEU A 46 22.72 14.42 -5.55
CA LEU A 46 21.41 14.18 -6.19
C LEU A 46 20.20 14.42 -5.27
N PRO A 47 20.17 13.93 -4.02
CA PRO A 47 19.02 14.13 -3.12
C PRO A 47 18.61 15.61 -2.92
N PRO A 48 19.53 16.57 -2.62
CA PRO A 48 19.15 17.97 -2.50
C PRO A 48 18.72 18.60 -3.82
N VAL A 49 19.32 18.20 -4.95
CA VAL A 49 18.92 18.69 -6.29
C VAL A 49 17.52 18.23 -6.65
N VAL A 50 17.18 16.95 -6.45
CA VAL A 50 15.82 16.41 -6.64
C VAL A 50 14.80 17.14 -5.78
N ARG A 51 15.19 17.49 -4.54
CA ARG A 51 14.33 18.23 -3.61
C ARG A 51 14.14 19.70 -4.02
N TRP A 52 15.18 20.32 -4.59
CA TRP A 52 15.13 21.69 -5.10
C TRP A 52 14.29 21.81 -6.39
N LEU A 53 14.38 20.84 -7.30
CA LEU A 53 13.58 20.81 -8.54
C LEU A 53 12.10 20.46 -8.28
N GLY A 54 11.70 20.12 -7.06
CA GLY A 54 10.30 19.80 -6.75
C GLY A 54 9.82 18.44 -7.27
N LEU A 55 10.67 17.66 -7.95
CA LEU A 55 10.33 16.34 -8.52
C LEU A 55 9.79 15.36 -7.48
N ALA A 56 10.25 15.47 -6.23
CA ALA A 56 9.74 14.66 -5.12
C ALA A 56 8.30 15.00 -4.72
N ARG A 57 7.80 16.21 -5.03
CA ARG A 57 6.41 16.61 -4.81
C ARG A 57 5.55 16.14 -5.98
N ASP A 58 6.01 16.36 -7.21
CA ASP A 58 5.28 16.01 -8.43
C ASP A 58 5.08 14.50 -8.56
N GLY A 59 6.12 13.70 -8.30
CA GLY A 59 6.00 12.24 -8.31
C GLY A 59 5.12 11.68 -7.19
N ARG A 60 5.01 12.38 -6.04
CA ARG A 60 4.05 12.00 -5.00
C ARG A 60 2.61 12.34 -5.39
N SER A 61 2.36 13.51 -6.00
CA SER A 61 1.02 13.86 -6.47
C SER A 61 0.56 12.96 -7.60
N GLU A 62 1.45 12.55 -8.50
CA GLU A 62 1.13 11.62 -9.59
C GLU A 62 0.76 10.24 -9.05
N HIS A 63 1.55 9.68 -8.12
CA HIS A 63 1.21 8.42 -7.47
C HIS A 63 -0.10 8.47 -6.67
N ILE A 64 -0.41 9.58 -5.99
CA ILE A 64 -1.68 9.74 -5.28
C ILE A 64 -2.85 9.75 -6.28
N ALA A 65 -2.72 10.51 -7.38
CA ALA A 65 -3.74 10.59 -8.41
C ALA A 65 -3.98 9.23 -9.10
N GLU A 66 -2.92 8.49 -9.43
CA GLU A 66 -3.03 7.13 -9.96
C GLU A 66 -3.75 6.18 -8.99
N HIS A 67 -3.43 6.27 -7.70
CA HIS A 67 -4.06 5.44 -6.67
C HIS A 67 -5.56 5.76 -6.51
N GLU A 68 -5.95 7.03 -6.55
CA GLU A 68 -7.35 7.45 -6.52
C GLU A 68 -8.13 7.00 -7.74
N GLN A 69 -7.53 7.10 -8.94
CA GLN A 69 -8.11 6.59 -10.17
C GLN A 69 -8.31 5.06 -10.10
N GLU A 70 -7.33 4.33 -9.57
CA GLU A 70 -7.44 2.88 -9.38
C GLU A 70 -8.59 2.51 -8.43
N ILE A 71 -8.70 3.19 -7.28
CA ILE A 71 -9.78 2.98 -6.31
C ILE A 71 -11.15 3.26 -6.95
N THR A 72 -11.25 4.35 -7.70
CA THR A 72 -12.49 4.75 -8.40
C THR A 72 -12.89 3.71 -9.44
N ALA A 73 -11.94 3.28 -10.29
CA ALA A 73 -12.18 2.25 -11.30
C ALA A 73 -12.60 0.91 -10.68
N ARG A 74 -11.97 0.50 -9.56
CA ARG A 74 -12.35 -0.72 -8.82
C ARG A 74 -13.77 -0.63 -8.27
N ARG A 75 -14.19 0.53 -7.76
CA ARG A 75 -15.56 0.77 -7.27
C ARG A 75 -16.56 0.69 -8.41
N GLU A 76 -16.30 1.35 -9.53
CA GLU A 76 -17.15 1.29 -10.72
C GLU A 76 -17.30 -0.14 -11.25
N ALA A 77 -16.20 -0.91 -11.30
CA ALA A 77 -16.23 -2.30 -11.73
C ALA A 77 -17.07 -3.19 -10.80
N LEU A 78 -16.98 -3.00 -9.47
CA LEU A 78 -17.81 -3.73 -8.51
C LEU A 78 -19.29 -3.35 -8.61
N ASN A 79 -19.60 -2.07 -8.82
CA ASN A 79 -20.97 -1.61 -9.06
C ASN A 79 -21.54 -2.18 -10.36
N ALA A 80 -20.74 -2.22 -11.43
CA ALA A 80 -21.13 -2.85 -12.69
C ALA A 80 -21.39 -4.35 -12.51
N ALA A 81 -20.57 -5.04 -11.71
CA ALA A 81 -20.76 -6.45 -11.37
C ALA A 81 -22.06 -6.69 -10.59
N LEU A 82 -22.40 -5.82 -9.62
CA LEU A 82 -23.67 -5.88 -8.90
C LEU A 82 -24.87 -5.67 -9.83
N LYS A 83 -24.82 -4.67 -10.71
CA LYS A 83 -25.87 -4.43 -11.70
C LYS A 83 -26.05 -5.62 -12.65
N SER A 84 -24.95 -6.26 -13.05
CA SER A 84 -25.00 -7.47 -13.85
C SER A 84 -25.59 -8.66 -13.08
N LEU A 85 -25.31 -8.77 -11.78
CA LEU A 85 -25.89 -9.80 -10.93
C LEU A 85 -27.41 -9.63 -10.86
N ASP A 86 -27.90 -8.40 -10.64
CA ASP A 86 -29.34 -8.12 -10.62
C ASP A 86 -30.00 -8.52 -11.96
N ALA A 87 -29.40 -8.16 -13.10
CA ALA A 87 -29.91 -8.55 -14.42
C ALA A 87 -29.94 -10.06 -14.67
N ILE A 88 -28.94 -10.81 -14.18
CA ILE A 88 -28.89 -12.28 -14.29
C ILE A 88 -29.93 -12.93 -13.38
N THR A 89 -30.20 -12.31 -12.23
CA THR A 89 -31.18 -12.79 -11.26
C THR A 89 -32.61 -12.58 -11.75
N ASP A 90 -32.87 -11.51 -12.49
CA ASP A 90 -34.18 -11.29 -13.12
C ASP A 90 -34.45 -12.26 -14.29
N ASP A 91 -33.40 -12.74 -14.98
CA ASP A 91 -33.50 -13.64 -16.14
C ASP A 91 -33.48 -15.15 -15.76
N ARG A 92 -33.02 -15.49 -14.55
CA ARG A 92 -32.95 -16.87 -14.05
C ARG A 92 -33.61 -16.96 -12.69
N GLU A 93 -34.52 -17.90 -12.49
CA GLU A 93 -35.05 -18.26 -11.17
C GLU A 93 -33.95 -18.86 -10.28
N LEU A 94 -33.03 -18.01 -9.82
CA LEU A 94 -32.03 -18.33 -8.82
C LEU A 94 -32.69 -18.29 -7.44
N SER A 95 -32.25 -19.19 -6.55
CA SER A 95 -32.68 -19.14 -5.16
C SER A 95 -32.23 -17.83 -4.50
N ASP A 96 -33.15 -17.15 -3.82
CA ASP A 96 -32.91 -15.91 -3.06
C ASP A 96 -31.70 -16.01 -2.12
N GLU A 97 -31.41 -17.20 -1.59
CA GLU A 97 -30.30 -17.44 -0.69
C GLU A 97 -28.93 -17.31 -1.38
N VAL A 98 -28.84 -17.74 -2.65
CA VAL A 98 -27.62 -17.63 -3.47
C VAL A 98 -27.37 -16.17 -3.86
N VAL A 99 -28.43 -15.45 -4.21
CA VAL A 99 -28.38 -14.03 -4.58
C VAL A 99 -27.94 -13.18 -3.40
N LYS A 100 -28.52 -13.43 -2.22
CA LYS A 100 -28.16 -12.73 -0.97
C LYS A 100 -26.70 -12.95 -0.58
N LEU A 101 -26.19 -14.18 -0.74
CA LEU A 101 -24.77 -14.49 -0.48
C LEU A 101 -23.83 -13.76 -1.44
N LEU A 102 -24.16 -13.75 -2.75
CA LEU A 102 -23.36 -13.06 -3.76
C LEU A 102 -23.36 -11.54 -3.56
N ARG A 103 -24.52 -10.95 -3.22
CA ARG A 103 -24.64 -9.51 -2.92
C ARG A 103 -23.83 -9.12 -1.68
N SER A 104 -23.97 -9.88 -0.58
CA SER A 104 -23.18 -9.66 0.64
C SER A 104 -21.67 -9.74 0.36
N ARG A 105 -21.21 -10.70 -0.46
CA ARG A 105 -19.80 -10.80 -0.85
C ARG A 105 -19.31 -9.58 -1.63
N HIS A 106 -20.15 -8.98 -2.48
CA HIS A 106 -19.80 -7.79 -3.25
C HIS A 106 -19.82 -6.52 -2.38
N GLU A 107 -20.80 -6.37 -1.49
CA GLU A 107 -20.85 -5.27 -0.51
C GLU A 107 -19.62 -5.25 0.39
N ILE A 108 -19.19 -6.43 0.89
CA ILE A 108 -17.96 -6.55 1.67
C ILE A 108 -16.74 -6.04 0.87
N ARG A 109 -16.63 -6.37 -0.42
CA ARG A 109 -15.52 -5.89 -1.26
C ARG A 109 -15.57 -4.38 -1.50
N ILE A 110 -16.77 -3.80 -1.63
CA ILE A 110 -16.95 -2.35 -1.78
C ILE A 110 -16.56 -1.63 -0.48
N ASN A 111 -16.98 -2.15 0.68
CA ASN A 111 -16.64 -1.58 1.99
C ASN A 111 -15.16 -1.71 2.34
N GLN A 112 -14.44 -2.67 1.74
CA GLN A 112 -12.99 -2.79 1.85
C GLN A 112 -12.20 -1.79 0.99
N LEU A 113 -12.84 -1.11 0.02
CA LEU A 113 -12.18 -0.07 -0.75
C LEU A 113 -12.10 1.23 0.08
N PRO A 114 -10.92 1.86 0.19
CA PRO A 114 -10.78 3.13 0.90
C PRO A 114 -11.77 4.15 0.34
N ASP A 115 -12.37 4.94 1.23
CA ASP A 115 -13.09 6.12 0.78
C ASP A 115 -12.11 7.13 0.21
N VAL A 116 -12.52 7.79 -0.89
CA VAL A 116 -11.68 8.76 -1.62
C VAL A 116 -10.95 9.61 -0.59
N LEU A 117 -9.64 9.72 -0.73
CA LEU A 117 -8.72 10.32 0.24
C LEU A 117 -8.91 11.84 0.25
N ASP A 118 -10.08 12.28 0.69
CA ASP A 118 -10.39 13.68 0.93
C ASP A 118 -9.80 14.06 2.31
N PRO A 119 -8.80 14.95 2.37
CA PRO A 119 -8.13 15.32 3.61
C PRO A 119 -9.07 15.94 4.64
N ASP A 120 -10.16 16.61 4.22
CA ASP A 120 -11.17 17.15 5.15
C ASP A 120 -12.09 16.05 5.71
N LYS A 121 -12.18 14.89 5.05
CA LYS A 121 -12.88 13.70 5.57
C LYS A 121 -12.00 12.81 6.45
N HIS A 122 -10.69 13.08 6.55
CA HIS A 122 -9.79 12.27 7.38
C HIS A 122 -10.11 12.35 8.87
N ASP A 123 -10.41 13.55 9.40
CA ASP A 123 -10.80 13.74 10.80
C ASP A 123 -12.18 13.15 11.12
N VAL A 124 -13.13 13.29 10.18
CA VAL A 124 -14.47 12.68 10.30
C VAL A 124 -14.38 11.16 10.25
N SER A 125 -13.48 10.61 9.42
CA SER A 125 -13.27 9.16 9.31
C SER A 125 -12.60 8.57 10.55
N ALA A 126 -11.66 9.27 11.20
CA ALA A 126 -11.01 8.77 12.42
C ALA A 126 -11.99 8.73 13.60
N THR A 127 -12.72 9.84 13.80
CA THR A 127 -13.77 9.95 14.82
C THR A 127 -14.89 8.93 14.58
N GLY A 128 -15.27 8.72 13.31
CA GLY A 128 -16.26 7.71 12.92
C GLY A 128 -15.80 6.28 13.24
N THR A 129 -14.54 5.93 12.95
CA THR A 129 -14.00 4.60 13.26
C THR A 129 -14.01 4.31 14.76
N GLU A 130 -13.64 5.29 15.59
CA GLU A 130 -13.63 5.13 17.05
C GLU A 130 -15.05 4.93 17.59
N LEU A 131 -16.01 5.72 17.12
CA LEU A 131 -17.42 5.58 17.49
C LEU A 131 -18.01 4.23 17.03
N THR A 132 -17.69 3.76 15.83
CA THR A 132 -18.14 2.44 15.36
C THR A 132 -17.55 1.32 16.22
N ARG A 133 -16.26 1.42 16.61
CA ARG A 133 -15.64 0.43 17.52
C ARG A 133 -16.31 0.44 18.89
N GLU A 134 -16.69 1.60 19.41
CA GLU A 134 -17.45 1.72 20.66
C GLU A 134 -18.85 1.09 20.55
N LEU A 135 -19.56 1.31 19.44
CA LEU A 135 -20.86 0.70 19.16
C LEU A 135 -20.77 -0.83 19.08
N ILE A 136 -19.78 -1.37 18.36
CA ILE A 136 -19.53 -2.83 18.29
C ILE A 136 -19.29 -3.41 19.70
N SER A 137 -18.53 -2.69 20.55
CA SER A 137 -18.29 -3.12 21.94
C SER A 137 -19.59 -3.15 22.76
N SER A 138 -20.45 -2.16 22.59
CA SER A 138 -21.77 -2.08 23.24
C SER A 138 -22.69 -3.23 22.79
N GLU A 139 -22.74 -3.51 21.50
CA GLU A 139 -23.53 -4.59 20.93
C GLU A 139 -23.06 -5.96 21.44
N ARG A 140 -21.74 -6.19 21.50
CA ARG A 140 -21.16 -7.41 22.08
C ARG A 140 -21.62 -7.64 23.53
N LYS A 141 -21.62 -6.59 24.35
CA LYS A 141 -22.11 -6.66 25.75
C LYS A 141 -23.60 -7.02 25.80
N PHE A 142 -24.41 -6.45 24.92
CA PHE A 142 -25.84 -6.72 24.86
C PHE A 142 -26.13 -8.18 24.45
N ILE A 143 -25.43 -8.68 23.44
CA ILE A 143 -25.51 -10.08 23.01
C ILE A 143 -25.12 -11.05 24.14
N HIS A 144 -24.10 -10.71 24.94
CA HIS A 144 -23.71 -11.50 26.11
C HIS A 144 -24.80 -11.51 27.19
N MET A 145 -25.48 -10.38 27.41
CA MET A 145 -26.64 -10.31 28.31
C MET A 145 -27.80 -11.18 27.82
N LEU A 146 -28.13 -11.14 26.52
CA LEU A 146 -29.19 -11.97 25.94
C LEU A 146 -28.89 -13.47 26.09
N LEU A 147 -27.62 -13.89 25.98
CA LEU A 147 -27.22 -15.28 26.19
C LEU A 147 -27.38 -15.66 27.67
N ARG A 148 -26.96 -14.79 28.59
CA ARG A 148 -27.09 -15.00 30.04
C ARG A 148 -28.56 -15.12 30.48
N ASP A 149 -29.43 -14.33 29.87
CA ASP A 149 -30.88 -14.34 30.10
C ASP A 149 -31.60 -15.51 29.41
N GLY A 150 -30.87 -16.35 28.66
CA GLY A 150 -31.43 -17.49 27.93
C GLY A 150 -32.32 -17.10 26.75
N LYS A 151 -32.27 -15.84 26.30
CA LYS A 151 -33.07 -15.35 25.16
C LYS A 151 -32.51 -15.77 23.81
N ILE A 152 -31.22 -16.10 23.74
CA ILE A 152 -30.54 -16.60 22.54
C ILE A 152 -29.71 -17.84 22.87
N THR A 153 -29.44 -18.67 21.87
CA THR A 153 -28.57 -19.84 22.00
C THR A 153 -27.10 -19.47 21.77
N ASP A 154 -26.18 -20.34 22.20
CA ASP A 154 -24.74 -20.17 21.92
C ASP A 154 -24.44 -20.11 20.41
N GLU A 155 -25.20 -20.85 19.60
CA GLU A 155 -25.09 -20.83 18.14
C GLU A 155 -25.49 -19.47 17.56
N THR A 156 -26.61 -18.92 18.02
CA THR A 156 -27.05 -17.56 17.63
C THR A 156 -26.02 -16.52 18.04
N ARG A 157 -25.45 -16.62 19.26
CA ARG A 157 -24.37 -15.73 19.72
C ARG A 157 -23.17 -15.79 18.79
N ARG A 158 -22.66 -16.99 18.47
CA ARG A 158 -21.49 -17.18 17.61
C ARG A 158 -21.69 -16.64 16.20
N ARG A 159 -22.92 -16.74 15.66
CA ARG A 159 -23.22 -16.19 14.33
C ARG A 159 -23.13 -14.66 14.36
N ILE A 160 -23.75 -14.02 15.34
CA ILE A 160 -23.73 -12.55 15.49
C ILE A 160 -22.31 -12.06 15.80
N GLU A 161 -21.57 -12.73 16.68
CA GLU A 161 -20.17 -12.38 16.97
C GLU A 161 -19.27 -12.46 15.73
N ARG A 162 -19.48 -13.47 14.87
CA ARG A 162 -18.72 -13.57 13.61
C ARG A 162 -18.98 -12.37 12.70
N ASP A 163 -20.22 -11.90 12.62
CA ASP A 163 -20.58 -10.75 11.79
C ASP A 163 -19.93 -9.46 12.35
N LEU A 164 -19.94 -9.28 13.67
CA LEU A 164 -19.24 -8.18 14.36
C LEU A 164 -17.71 -8.24 14.16
N ASP A 165 -17.12 -9.44 14.17
CA ASP A 165 -15.68 -9.62 13.92
C ASP A 165 -15.31 -9.26 12.46
N LEU A 166 -16.17 -9.56 11.50
CA LEU A 166 -15.97 -9.16 10.10
C LEU A 166 -16.03 -7.63 9.94
N GLU A 167 -16.97 -6.98 10.63
CA GLU A 167 -17.07 -5.52 10.65
C GLU A 167 -15.83 -4.89 11.29
N GLU A 168 -15.37 -5.39 12.43
CA GLU A 168 -14.15 -4.92 13.11
C GLU A 168 -12.88 -5.16 12.28
N ALA A 169 -12.77 -6.28 11.57
CA ALA A 169 -11.67 -6.55 10.64
C ALA A 169 -11.66 -5.58 9.46
N SER A 170 -12.85 -5.20 8.95
CA SER A 170 -12.97 -4.20 7.88
C SER A 170 -12.49 -2.81 8.33
N LEU A 171 -12.83 -2.42 9.56
CA LEU A 171 -12.40 -1.17 10.18
C LEU A 171 -10.88 -1.16 10.40
N SER A 172 -10.32 -2.26 10.91
CA SER A 172 -8.88 -2.40 11.17
C SER A 172 -8.06 -2.33 9.89
N ASN A 173 -8.53 -2.95 8.79
CA ASN A 173 -7.86 -2.89 7.49
C ASN A 173 -7.85 -1.46 6.92
N ARG A 174 -8.91 -0.68 7.19
CA ARG A 174 -8.99 0.74 6.84
C ARG A 174 -8.03 1.61 7.66
N GLU A 175 -7.72 1.25 8.91
CA GLU A 175 -6.71 1.92 9.75
C GLU A 175 -5.27 1.60 9.31
N TYR A 176 -4.93 0.32 9.07
CA TYR A 176 -3.57 -0.10 8.72
C TYR A 176 -3.04 0.52 7.42
N ARG A 177 -3.92 0.75 6.44
CA ARG A 177 -3.54 1.35 5.15
C ARG A 177 -3.37 2.88 5.21
N LYS A 178 -3.71 3.52 6.34
CA LYS A 178 -3.53 4.97 6.58
C LYS A 178 -2.15 5.33 7.15
N ILE A 179 -1.32 4.37 7.56
CA ILE A 179 0.03 4.64 8.04
C ILE A 179 0.97 4.59 6.82
N PRO A 180 1.47 5.73 6.30
CA PRO A 180 2.48 5.69 5.26
C PRO A 180 3.79 5.18 5.86
N LEU A 181 4.45 4.24 5.18
CA LEU A 181 5.84 3.86 5.41
C LEU A 181 6.79 5.02 5.05
#